data_AF-A0ABD0JZZ0-F1
#
_entry.id   AF-A0ABD0JZZ0-F1
#
_cell.length_a   1.000
_cell.length_b   1.000
_cell.length_c   1.000
_cell.angle_alpha   90.00
_cell.angle_beta   90.00
_cell.angle_gamma   90.00
#
_symmetry.space_group_name_H-M   'P 1'
#
loop_
_entity.id
_entity.type
_entity.pdbx_description
1 polymer ?
#
loop_
_entity_poly.entity_id
_entity_poly.type
_entity_poly.pdbx_seq_one_letter_code
_entity_poly.pdbx_strand_id
1 'polypeptide(L)'
;MAAPMESDTTTAIPKIDWLYPELLSKEGLIEILSQRFVKLPDDLEATTKDSLLELYYRYIIPRPQRQYRLNRRGREMTRKQVIRAKKRKATERDTSEPASKYELKSI
;
A
#
# COMPACT_ATOMS: atom_id res chain seq x y z
N MET A 1 -7.99 -31.50 -37.57
CA MET A 1 -7.25 -30.23 -37.60
C MET A 1 -7.40 -29.61 -36.23
N ALA A 2 -6.43 -29.84 -35.34
CA ALA A 2 -6.50 -29.44 -33.93
C ALA A 2 -6.04 -27.97 -33.82
N ALA A 3 -6.89 -27.11 -33.27
CA ALA A 3 -6.51 -25.74 -32.93
C ALA A 3 -5.70 -25.75 -31.62
N PRO A 4 -4.57 -25.02 -31.54
CA PRO A 4 -3.81 -24.92 -30.31
C PRO A 4 -4.57 -24.05 -29.30
N MET A 5 -4.62 -24.52 -28.05
CA MET A 5 -5.21 -23.81 -26.94
C MET A 5 -4.24 -22.71 -26.49
N GLU A 6 -4.62 -21.46 -26.72
CA GLU A 6 -3.94 -20.30 -26.12
C GLU A 6 -4.22 -20.33 -24.62
N SER A 7 -3.20 -20.67 -23.83
CA SER A 7 -3.25 -20.59 -22.39
C SER A 7 -3.08 -19.14 -21.97
N ASP A 8 -4.18 -18.48 -21.63
CA ASP A 8 -4.17 -17.18 -20.96
C ASP A 8 -3.48 -17.30 -19.59
N THR A 9 -2.15 -17.16 -19.54
CA THR A 9 -1.42 -16.88 -18.32
C THR A 9 -1.64 -15.42 -17.94
N THR A 10 -2.89 -15.05 -17.68
CA THR A 10 -3.18 -13.81 -16.94
C THR A 10 -2.66 -14.07 -15.53
N THR A 11 -1.44 -13.62 -15.24
CA THR A 11 -0.89 -13.58 -13.87
C THR A 11 -1.86 -12.80 -13.01
N ALA A 12 -2.77 -13.52 -12.37
CA ALA A 12 -3.72 -12.96 -11.43
C ALA A 12 -2.90 -12.37 -10.29
N ILE A 13 -2.75 -11.05 -10.28
CA ILE A 13 -2.13 -10.33 -9.17
C ILE A 13 -2.94 -10.74 -7.93
N PRO A 14 -2.36 -11.50 -6.99
CA PRO A 14 -3.10 -11.97 -5.85
C PRO A 14 -3.65 -10.76 -5.12
N LYS A 15 -4.98 -10.75 -4.90
CA LYS A 15 -5.63 -9.73 -4.10
C LYS A 15 -5.22 -9.93 -2.65
N ILE A 16 -4.09 -9.35 -2.28
CA ILE A 16 -3.53 -9.38 -0.94
C ILE A 16 -4.50 -8.63 -0.03
N ASP A 17 -5.07 -9.31 0.95
CA ASP A 17 -5.87 -8.67 2.00
C ASP A 17 -4.92 -8.09 3.05
N TRP A 18 -4.73 -6.77 2.99
CA TRP A 18 -3.79 -6.01 3.81
C TRP A 18 -4.18 -5.94 5.29
N LEU A 19 -5.36 -6.46 5.65
CA LEU A 19 -5.89 -6.33 7.01
C LEU A 19 -5.20 -7.27 8.02
N TYR A 20 -4.65 -8.40 7.55
CA TYR A 20 -4.04 -9.43 8.41
C TYR A 20 -2.67 -9.87 7.87
N PRO A 21 -1.60 -9.11 8.17
CA PRO A 21 -0.26 -9.45 7.68
C PRO A 21 0.26 -10.78 8.24
N GLU A 22 -0.28 -11.27 9.36
CA GLU A 22 0.10 -12.57 9.95
C GLU A 22 -0.23 -13.77 9.05
N LEU A 23 -1.22 -13.63 8.17
CA LEU A 23 -1.60 -14.68 7.22
C LEU A 23 -0.66 -14.75 6.01
N LEU A 24 0.20 -13.74 5.81
CA LEU A 24 1.13 -13.71 4.69
C LEU A 24 2.31 -14.66 4.92
N SER A 25 2.86 -15.16 3.82
CA SER A 25 4.15 -15.86 3.84
C SER A 25 5.28 -14.88 4.18
N LYS A 26 6.41 -15.41 4.65
CA LYS A 26 7.62 -14.61 4.91
C LYS A 26 8.05 -13.83 3.67
N GLU A 27 8.03 -14.49 2.51
CA GLU A 27 8.35 -13.90 1.20
C GLU A 27 7.40 -12.78 0.82
N GLY A 28 6.09 -12.96 1.03
CA GLY A 28 5.09 -11.92 0.75
C GLY A 28 5.29 -10.67 1.62
N LEU A 29 5.66 -10.84 2.89
CA LEU A 29 6.00 -9.70 3.77
C LEU A 29 7.23 -8.94 3.28
N ILE A 30 8.27 -9.66 2.82
CA ILE A 30 9.49 -9.06 2.27
C ILE A 30 9.17 -8.28 0.99
N GLU A 31 8.38 -8.87 0.09
CA GLU A 31 7.98 -8.22 -1.16
C GLU A 31 7.24 -6.91 -0.87
N ILE A 32 6.26 -6.93 0.04
CA ILE A 32 5.51 -5.74 0.41
C ILE A 32 6.41 -4.67 1.05
N LEU A 33 7.29 -5.05 1.98
CA LEU A 33 8.18 -4.12 2.66
C LEU A 33 9.18 -3.47 1.69
N SER A 34 9.68 -4.24 0.72
CA SER A 34 10.57 -3.72 -0.33
C SER A 34 9.85 -2.76 -1.28
N GLN A 35 8.62 -3.08 -1.72
CA GLN A 35 7.78 -2.18 -2.53
C GLN A 35 7.47 -0.86 -1.83
N ARG A 36 7.44 -0.85 -0.49
CA ARG A 36 7.21 0.34 0.34
C ARG A 36 8.50 1.03 0.77
N PHE A 37 9.65 0.63 0.22
CA PHE A 37 10.98 1.19 0.51
C PHE A 37 11.31 1.22 2.01
N VAL A 38 10.82 0.22 2.77
CA VAL A 38 11.20 0.04 4.17
C VAL A 38 12.59 -0.58 4.22
N LYS A 39 13.46 -0.08 5.10
CA LYS A 39 14.80 -0.66 5.30
C LYS A 39 14.65 -2.06 5.87
N LEU A 40 15.07 -3.05 5.10
CA LEU A 40 15.15 -4.43 5.52
C LEU A 40 16.49 -4.69 6.23
N PRO A 41 16.53 -5.61 7.20
CA PRO A 41 17.80 -6.08 7.78
C PRO A 41 18.65 -6.76 6.71
N ASP A 42 19.98 -6.71 6.86
CA ASP A 42 20.93 -7.23 5.87
C ASP A 42 20.78 -8.76 5.66
N ASP A 43 20.46 -9.50 6.73
CA ASP A 43 20.29 -10.96 6.72
C ASP A 43 18.81 -11.38 6.67
N LEU A 44 18.18 -11.31 5.50
CA LEU A 44 16.77 -11.69 5.33
C LEU A 44 16.48 -13.16 5.66
N GLU A 45 17.44 -14.05 5.44
CA GLU A 45 17.27 -15.49 5.74
C GLU A 45 17.19 -15.75 7.25
N ALA A 46 18.07 -15.11 8.03
CA ALA A 46 18.09 -15.23 9.49
C ALA A 46 16.92 -14.48 10.17
N THR A 47 16.29 -13.54 9.45
CA THR A 47 15.19 -12.71 9.98
C THR A 47 13.93 -13.56 10.25
N THR A 48 13.38 -13.44 11.45
CA THR A 48 12.15 -14.16 11.85
C THR A 48 10.91 -13.49 11.26
N LYS A 49 9.85 -14.27 11.02
CA LYS A 49 8.56 -13.75 10.51
C LYS A 49 8.00 -12.66 11.44
N ASP A 50 8.13 -12.82 12.74
CA ASP A 50 7.62 -11.86 13.73
C ASP A 50 8.29 -10.49 13.63
N SER A 51 9.60 -10.44 13.36
CA SER A 51 10.31 -9.17 13.17
C SER A 51 9.88 -8.44 11.89
N LEU A 52 9.55 -9.18 10.82
CA LEU A 52 8.97 -8.62 9.60
C LEU A 52 7.56 -8.10 9.84
N LEU A 53 6.77 -8.78 10.67
CA LEU A 53 5.45 -8.31 11.10
C LEU A 53 5.56 -7.02 11.90
N GLU A 54 6.50 -6.92 12.84
CA GLU A 54 6.72 -5.70 13.61
C GLU A 54 7.07 -4.51 12.69
N LEU A 55 7.95 -4.73 11.70
CA LEU A 55 8.26 -3.74 10.66
C LEU A 55 7.01 -3.33 9.88
N TYR A 56 6.18 -4.31 9.49
CA TYR A 56 4.92 -4.05 8.80
C TYR A 56 3.99 -3.16 9.63
N TYR A 57 3.72 -3.54 10.88
CA TYR A 57 2.87 -2.77 11.80
C TYR A 57 3.42 -1.36 12.05
N ARG A 58 4.74 -1.22 12.10
CA ARG A 58 5.40 0.04 12.39
C ARG A 58 5.30 1.05 11.25
N TYR A 59 5.43 0.59 10.00
CA TYR A 59 5.63 1.45 8.83
C TYR A 59 4.46 1.46 7.86
N ILE A 60 3.73 0.35 7.70
CA ILE A 60 2.69 0.22 6.68
C ILE A 60 1.33 0.65 7.24
N ILE A 61 1.03 0.34 8.50
CA ILE A 61 -0.27 0.68 9.08
C ILE A 61 -0.35 2.19 9.38
N PRO A 62 -1.44 2.87 8.97
CA PRO A 62 -1.69 4.24 9.35
C PRO A 62 -1.74 4.40 10.87
N ARG A 63 -0.85 5.23 11.41
CA ARG A 63 -0.83 5.52 12.85
C ARG A 63 -2.01 6.41 13.25
N PRO A 64 -2.52 6.29 14.49
CA PRO A 64 -3.55 7.18 14.98
C PRO A 64 -3.06 8.64 14.94
N GLN A 65 -3.93 9.53 14.46
CA GLN A 65 -3.60 10.94 14.34
C GLN A 65 -3.62 11.59 15.73
N ARG A 66 -2.55 12.32 16.07
CA ARG A 66 -2.42 13.05 17.36
C ARG A 66 -3.66 13.90 17.67
N GLN A 67 -4.22 13.71 18.87
CA GLN A 67 -5.24 14.59 19.44
C GLN A 67 -4.60 15.82 20.09
N TYR A 68 -5.07 17.02 19.74
CA TYR A 68 -4.60 18.26 20.36
C TYR A 68 -5.46 18.64 21.57
N ARG A 69 -4.83 19.29 22.55
CA ARG A 69 -5.51 19.83 23.73
C ARG A 69 -6.55 20.88 23.33
N LEU A 70 -7.62 21.03 24.11
CA LEU A 70 -8.69 21.99 23.89
C LEU A 70 -8.28 23.44 24.26
N ASN A 71 -7.28 23.99 23.58
CA ASN A 71 -6.90 25.40 23.66
C ASN A 71 -6.92 26.05 22.27
N ARG A 72 -6.74 27.38 22.18
CA ARG A 72 -6.81 28.12 20.90
C ARG A 72 -5.91 27.51 19.83
N ARG A 73 -4.64 27.28 20.16
CA ARG A 73 -3.66 26.63 19.27
C ARG A 73 -4.07 25.21 18.89
N GLY A 74 -4.57 24.44 19.83
CA GLY A 74 -5.03 23.07 19.59
C GLY A 74 -6.21 23.04 18.62
N ARG A 75 -7.19 23.93 18.78
CA ARG A 75 -8.32 24.07 17.84
C ARG A 75 -7.85 24.43 16.42
N GLU A 76 -6.91 25.37 16.28
CA GLU A 76 -6.31 25.71 14.99
C GLU A 76 -5.58 24.51 14.36
N MET A 77 -4.81 23.77 15.16
CA MET A 77 -4.07 22.60 14.68
C MET A 77 -4.99 21.43 14.31
N THR A 78 -6.10 21.23 15.03
CA THR A 78 -7.15 20.27 14.67
C THR A 78 -7.80 20.64 13.35
N ARG A 79 -8.12 21.93 13.12
CA ARG A 79 -8.64 22.40 11.82
C ARG A 79 -7.67 22.09 10.68
N LYS A 80 -6.37 22.38 10.87
CA LYS A 80 -5.32 22.06 9.88
C LYS A 80 -5.22 20.56 9.60
N GLN A 81 -5.36 19.70 10.61
CA GLN A 81 -5.40 18.25 10.43
C GLN A 81 -6.57 17.80 9.55
N VAL A 82 -7.78 18.32 9.79
CA VAL A 82 -8.96 18.00 8.99
C VAL A 82 -8.78 18.40 7.53
N ILE A 83 -8.23 19.60 7.27
CA ILE A 83 -7.94 20.08 5.91
C ILE A 83 -6.96 19.13 5.20
N ARG A 84 -5.86 18.76 5.86
CA ARG A 84 -4.87 17.82 5.30
C ARG A 84 -5.46 16.43 5.04
N ALA A 85 -6.32 15.94 5.92
CA ALA A 85 -7.01 14.65 5.72
C ALA A 85 -7.94 14.69 4.50
N LYS A 86 -8.71 15.78 4.34
CA LYS A 86 -9.55 15.99 3.14
C LYS A 86 -8.73 16.03 1.85
N LYS A 87 -7.55 16.68 1.87
CA LYS A 87 -6.65 16.71 0.70
C LYS A 87 -6.14 15.31 0.32
N ARG A 88 -5.69 14.51 1.29
CA ARG A 88 -5.25 13.12 1.04
C ARG A 88 -6.34 12.27 0.38
N LYS A 89 -7.56 12.33 0.92
CA LYS A 89 -8.73 11.62 0.36
C LYS A 89 -9.14 12.10 -1.05
N ALA A 90 -8.77 13.32 -1.44
CA ALA A 90 -9.00 13.80 -2.80
C ALA A 90 -7.98 13.18 -3.77
N THR A 91 -6.69 13.23 -3.42
CA THR A 91 -5.62 12.64 -4.24
C THR A 91 -5.79 11.13 -4.49
N GLU A 92 -6.26 10.37 -3.50
CA GLU A 92 -6.55 8.92 -3.67
C GLU A 92 -7.65 8.63 -4.71
N ARG A 93 -8.59 9.57 -4.94
CA ARG A 93 -9.66 9.41 -5.93
C ARG A 93 -9.19 9.67 -7.36
N ASP A 94 -8.15 10.47 -7.54
CA ASP A 94 -7.62 10.80 -8.87
C ASP A 94 -6.76 9.66 -9.46
N THR A 95 -6.28 8.73 -8.63
CA THR A 95 -5.43 7.59 -9.06
C THR A 95 -6.20 6.33 -9.48
N SER A 96 -7.54 6.31 -9.35
CA SER A 96 -8.36 5.12 -9.65
C SER A 96 -8.87 5.02 -11.10
N GLU A 97 -8.39 5.87 -12.01
CA GLU A 97 -8.67 5.74 -13.45
C GLU A 97 -7.39 5.32 -14.19
N PRO A 98 -7.33 4.13 -14.82
CA PRO A 98 -6.25 3.85 -15.74
C PRO A 98 -6.40 4.78 -16.95
N ALA A 99 -5.35 5.55 -17.26
CA ALA A 99 -5.25 6.36 -18.46
C ALA A 99 -5.23 5.46 -19.72
N SER A 100 -6.37 4.92 -20.10
CA SER A 100 -6.59 4.18 -21.35
C SER A 100 -7.39 5.02 -22.32
N LYS A 101 -6.78 6.08 -22.86
CA LYS A 101 -7.27 6.81 -24.05
C LYS A 101 -6.11 7.45 -24.81
N TYR A 102 -5.20 6.64 -25.33
CA TYR A 102 -4.42 7.02 -26.51
C TYR A 102 -4.47 5.86 -27.49
N GLU A 103 -5.60 5.71 -28.18
CA GLU A 103 -5.64 4.96 -29.43
C GLU A 103 -4.75 5.70 -30.43
N LEU A 104 -3.61 5.10 -30.76
CA LEU A 104 -2.79 5.49 -31.89
C LEU A 104 -3.64 5.29 -33.15
N LYS A 105 -4.23 6.37 -33.65
CA LYS A 105 -4.75 6.41 -35.02
C LYS A 105 -3.54 6.38 -35.95
N SER A 106 -3.25 5.19 -36.46
CA SER A 106 -2.38 4.97 -37.62
C SER A 106 -2.94 5.77 -38.80
N ILE A 107 -2.12 6.64 -39.38
CA ILE A 107 -2.23 7.11 -40.77
C ILE A 107 -1.01 6.57 -41.49
#